data_AF-A0A838XL94-F1
#
_entry.id   AF-A0A838XL94-F1
#
_cell.length_a   1.000
_cell.length_b   1.000
_cell.length_c   1.000
_cell.angle_alpha   90.00
_cell.angle_beta   90.00
_cell.angle_gamma   90.00
#
_symmetry.space_group_name_H-M   'P 1'
#
loop_
_entity.id
_entity.type
_entity.pdbx_description
1 polymer ?
#
loop_
_entity_poly.entity_id
_entity_poly.type
_entity_poly.pdbx_seq_one_letter_code
_entity_poly.pdbx_strand_id
1 'polypeptide(L)'
;MEATVSVLIGLFFAVAIYLLMSRQLVRILLGIAILGNAVNLLIFTSGRLLREVPPIIPEALQVPAETIANPLPQALILTAIVISFSFLAFLLVLAFRAYQELGTDDTNEMRVAEPTGDVRPPQGY
;
A
#
# COMPACT_ATOMS: atom_id res chain seq x y z
N MET A 1 -13.84 18.70 8.02
CA MET A 1 -13.01 18.09 6.97
C MET A 1 -12.40 16.78 7.43
N GLU A 2 -11.78 16.74 8.61
CA GLU A 2 -11.10 15.54 9.15
C GLU A 2 -12.01 14.31 9.17
N ALA A 3 -13.24 14.41 9.69
CA ALA A 3 -14.19 13.29 9.71
C ALA A 3 -14.49 12.70 8.31
N THR A 4 -14.66 13.55 7.29
CA THR A 4 -14.89 13.12 5.91
C THR A 4 -13.67 12.38 5.35
N VAL A 5 -12.47 12.89 5.61
CA VAL A 5 -11.23 12.25 5.17
C VAL A 5 -11.01 10.92 5.90
N SER A 6 -11.33 10.83 7.20
CA SER A 6 -11.26 9.57 7.95
C SER A 6 -12.19 8.49 7.39
N VAL A 7 -13.42 8.85 7.01
CA VAL A 7 -14.35 7.91 6.35
C VAL A 7 -13.80 7.45 5.01
N LEU A 8 -13.23 8.35 4.21
CA LEU A 8 -12.60 8.02 2.94
C LEU A 8 -11.40 7.07 3.13
N ILE A 9 -10.54 7.33 4.10
CA ILE A 9 -9.40 6.46 4.44
C ILE A 9 -9.92 5.06 4.83
N GLY A 10 -10.95 5.00 5.67
CA GLY A 10 -11.60 3.73 6.03
C GLY A 10 -12.10 2.95 4.81
N LEU A 11 -12.71 3.64 3.83
CA LEU A 11 -13.15 3.02 2.58
C LEU A 11 -11.96 2.49 1.76
N PHE A 12 -10.86 3.24 1.67
CA PHE A 12 -9.65 2.80 0.97
C PHE A 12 -9.05 1.54 1.63
N PHE A 13 -8.99 1.50 2.97
CA PHE A 13 -8.57 0.30 3.71
C PHE A 13 -9.52 -0.88 3.45
N ALA A 14 -10.82 -0.67 3.47
CA ALA A 14 -11.80 -1.72 3.21
C ALA A 14 -11.64 -2.31 1.79
N VAL A 15 -11.50 -1.46 0.77
CA VAL A 15 -11.28 -1.90 -0.62
C VAL A 15 -9.94 -2.62 -0.76
N ALA A 16 -8.87 -2.09 -0.16
CA ALA A 16 -7.55 -2.70 -0.20
C ALA A 16 -7.54 -4.11 0.41
N ILE A 17 -8.11 -4.26 1.61
CA ILE A 17 -8.21 -5.55 2.31
C ILE A 17 -9.08 -6.52 1.51
N TYR A 18 -10.21 -6.06 0.98
CA TYR A 18 -11.08 -6.89 0.13
C TYR A 18 -10.33 -7.44 -1.09
N LEU A 19 -9.53 -6.61 -1.76
CA LEU A 19 -8.73 -7.02 -2.91
C LEU A 19 -7.58 -7.96 -2.53
N LEU A 20 -6.95 -7.76 -1.37
CA LEU A 20 -5.91 -8.66 -0.84
C LEU A 20 -6.43 -10.07 -0.56
N MET A 21 -7.71 -10.21 -0.23
CA MET A 21 -8.36 -11.51 -0.02
C MET A 21 -8.81 -12.19 -1.32
N SER A 22 -8.57 -11.57 -2.47
CA SER A 22 -8.92 -12.16 -3.76
C SER A 22 -7.95 -13.28 -4.15
N ARG A 23 -8.42 -14.19 -5.00
CA ARG A 23 -7.60 -15.29 -5.52
C ARG A 23 -6.69 -14.88 -6.68
N GLN A 24 -7.05 -13.82 -7.37
CA GLN A 24 -6.35 -13.36 -8.57
C GLN A 24 -5.14 -12.51 -8.18
N LEU A 25 -3.93 -12.88 -8.60
CA LEU A 25 -2.72 -12.11 -8.30
C LEU A 25 -2.81 -10.64 -8.69
N VAL A 26 -3.39 -10.34 -9.85
CA VAL A 26 -3.57 -8.95 -10.32
C VAL A 26 -4.42 -8.13 -9.34
N ARG A 27 -5.49 -8.72 -8.80
CA ARG A 27 -6.34 -8.05 -7.82
C ARG A 27 -5.60 -7.83 -6.49
N ILE A 28 -4.79 -8.79 -6.05
CA ILE A 28 -3.93 -8.64 -4.87
C ILE A 28 -2.95 -7.46 -5.07
N LEU A 29 -2.29 -7.36 -6.24
CA LEU A 29 -1.37 -6.25 -6.55
C LEU A 29 -2.08 -4.88 -6.50
N LEU A 30 -3.29 -4.79 -7.04
CA LEU A 30 -4.12 -3.58 -6.93
C LEU A 30 -4.49 -3.27 -5.48
N GLY A 31 -4.79 -4.30 -4.68
CA GLY A 31 -5.02 -4.17 -3.24
C GLY A 31 -3.82 -3.57 -2.51
N ILE A 32 -2.60 -4.04 -2.81
CA ILE A 32 -1.35 -3.52 -2.25
C ILE A 32 -1.14 -2.05 -2.66
N ALA A 33 -1.38 -1.71 -3.92
CA ALA A 33 -1.25 -0.33 -4.41
C ALA A 33 -2.24 0.62 -3.69
N ILE A 34 -3.49 0.21 -3.53
CA ILE A 34 -4.52 1.01 -2.82
C ILE A 34 -4.17 1.10 -1.32
N LEU A 35 -3.68 0.02 -0.72
CA LEU A 35 -3.25 0.02 0.69
C LEU A 35 -2.15 1.04 0.96
N GLY A 36 -1.13 1.10 0.09
CA GLY A 36 -0.05 2.09 0.20
C GLY A 36 -0.58 3.52 0.16
N ASN A 37 -1.55 3.80 -0.72
CA ASN A 37 -2.21 5.11 -0.77
C ASN A 37 -3.04 5.38 0.49
N ALA A 38 -3.76 4.38 1.03
CA ALA A 38 -4.54 4.51 2.26
C ALA A 38 -3.64 4.88 3.46
N VAL A 39 -2.48 4.23 3.57
CA VAL A 39 -1.48 4.52 4.61
C VAL A 39 -0.90 5.93 4.44
N ASN A 40 -0.58 6.35 3.22
CA ASN A 40 -0.10 7.71 2.96
C ASN A 40 -1.13 8.77 3.38
N LEU A 41 -2.42 8.55 3.09
CA LEU A 41 -3.50 9.43 3.53
C LEU A 41 -3.65 9.44 5.05
N LEU A 42 -3.51 8.28 5.71
CA LEU A 42 -3.55 8.18 7.16
C LEU A 42 -2.43 9.00 7.81
N ILE A 43 -1.19 8.85 7.32
CA ILE A 43 -0.04 9.66 7.78
C ILE A 43 -0.30 11.15 7.53
N PHE A 44 -0.89 11.51 6.38
CA PHE A 44 -1.21 12.90 6.08
C PHE A 44 -2.20 13.50 7.08
N THR A 45 -3.26 12.75 7.42
CA THR A 45 -4.27 13.21 8.39
C THR A 45 -3.75 13.37 9.81
N SER A 46 -2.74 12.60 10.22
CA SER A 46 -2.16 12.70 11.58
C SER A 46 -1.41 14.04 11.81
N GLY A 47 -1.00 14.69 10.72
CA GLY A 47 -0.29 15.97 10.71
C GLY A 47 -1.10 17.22 11.05
N ARG A 48 -2.42 17.08 11.23
CA ARG A 48 -3.44 18.13 11.14
C ARG A 48 -3.51 18.77 9.75
N LEU A 49 -4.72 18.84 9.20
CA LEU A 49 -4.96 19.51 7.92
C LEU A 49 -5.07 21.02 8.12
N LEU A 50 -3.93 21.70 8.11
CA LEU A 50 -3.88 23.15 7.98
C LEU A 50 -4.02 23.52 6.49
N ARG A 51 -4.98 24.41 6.18
CA ARG A 51 -5.12 24.97 4.85
C ARG A 51 -4.09 26.10 4.67
N GLU A 52 -3.58 26.22 3.45
CA GLU A 52 -3.02 27.46 2.88
C GLU A 52 -1.59 27.88 3.26
N VAL A 53 -0.79 27.08 3.96
CA VAL A 53 0.64 27.42 4.14
C VAL A 53 1.57 26.22 3.87
N PRO A 54 2.26 26.17 2.72
CA PRO A 54 3.25 25.12 2.46
C PRO A 54 4.40 25.21 3.48
N PRO A 55 5.01 24.09 3.90
CA PRO A 55 6.12 24.10 4.84
C PRO A 55 7.44 24.46 4.14
N ILE A 56 7.46 25.61 3.50
CA ILE A 56 8.61 26.13 2.76
C ILE A 56 8.90 27.52 3.34
N ILE A 57 10.12 27.69 3.85
CA ILE A 57 10.58 28.97 4.36
C ILE A 57 11.17 29.75 3.16
N PRO A 58 10.70 30.98 2.88
CA PRO A 58 11.30 31.83 1.85
C PRO A 58 12.78 32.09 2.16
N GLU A 59 13.64 32.14 1.13
CA GLU A 59 15.10 32.32 1.30
C GLU A 59 15.49 33.58 2.10
N ALA A 60 14.62 34.59 2.12
CA ALA A 60 14.84 35.83 2.85
C ALA A 60 14.61 35.73 4.38
N LEU A 61 14.10 34.60 4.87
CA LEU A 61 13.71 34.39 6.27
C LEU A 61 14.38 33.14 6.85
N GLN A 62 14.79 33.22 8.12
CA GLN A 62 15.31 32.04 8.86
C GLN A 62 14.22 31.31 9.66
N VAL A 63 13.06 31.95 9.82
CA VAL A 63 11.91 31.46 10.61
C VAL A 63 10.64 31.73 9.80
N PRO A 64 9.62 30.86 9.85
CA PRO A 64 8.36 31.11 9.17
C PRO A 64 7.71 32.42 9.62
N ALA A 65 7.27 33.25 8.66
CA ALA A 65 6.50 34.46 8.97
C ALA A 65 5.07 34.15 9.44
N GLU A 66 4.54 32.99 9.04
CA GLU A 66 3.18 32.53 9.33
C GLU A 66 3.18 31.08 9.82
N THR A 67 2.01 30.61 10.26
CA THR A 67 1.84 29.23 10.71
C THR A 67 1.91 28.27 9.51
N ILE A 68 3.04 27.58 9.34
CA ILE A 68 3.24 26.61 8.26
C ILE A 68 2.61 25.24 8.58
N ALA A 69 2.27 24.46 7.55
CA ALA A 69 1.89 23.07 7.71
C ALA A 69 3.01 22.24 8.37
N ASN A 70 2.66 21.11 9.00
CA ASN A 70 3.66 20.23 9.63
C ASN A 70 4.54 19.56 8.55
N PRO A 71 5.87 19.80 8.53
CA PRO A 71 6.76 19.19 7.54
C PRO A 71 7.01 17.69 7.79
N LEU A 72 6.84 17.20 9.02
CA LEU A 72 7.20 15.82 9.39
C LEU A 72 6.36 14.77 8.62
N PRO A 73 5.01 14.82 8.61
CA PRO A 73 4.19 13.90 7.82
C PRO A 73 4.54 13.95 6.32
N GLN A 74 4.88 15.12 5.78
CA GLN A 74 5.17 15.27 4.35
C GLN A 74 6.47 14.57 3.96
N ALA A 75 7.52 14.73 4.78
CA ALA A 75 8.77 14.00 4.60
C ALA A 75 8.58 12.48 4.71
N LEU A 76 7.81 12.02 5.72
CA LEU A 76 7.51 10.60 5.91
C LEU A 76 6.75 10.00 4.72
N ILE A 77 5.76 10.72 4.17
CA ILE A 77 4.99 10.27 3.01
C ILE A 77 5.87 10.19 1.76
N LEU A 78 6.77 11.16 1.53
CA LEU A 78 7.68 11.10 0.39
C LEU A 78 8.56 9.85 0.43
N THR A 79 9.09 9.50 1.61
CA THR A 79 9.83 8.25 1.80
C THR A 79 8.94 7.02 1.58
N ALA A 80 7.74 7.02 2.15
CA ALA A 80 6.79 5.91 2.01
C ALA A 80 6.37 5.67 0.55
N ILE A 81 6.20 6.73 -0.24
CA ILE A 81 5.87 6.65 -1.68
C ILE A 81 6.98 5.92 -2.44
N VAL A 82 8.25 6.27 -2.23
CA VAL A 82 9.38 5.65 -2.94
C VAL A 82 9.49 4.16 -2.57
N ILE A 83 9.39 3.82 -1.28
CA ILE A 83 9.43 2.43 -0.81
C ILE A 83 8.27 1.62 -1.42
N SER A 84 7.05 2.17 -1.37
CA SER A 84 5.86 1.50 -1.91
C SER A 84 5.97 1.27 -3.41
N PHE A 85 6.51 2.25 -4.15
CA PHE A 85 6.75 2.13 -5.58
C PHE A 85 7.77 1.03 -5.91
N SER A 86 8.93 1.04 -5.24
CA SER A 86 9.96 0.00 -5.44
C SER A 86 9.44 -1.40 -5.10
N PHE A 87 8.69 -1.52 -4.01
CA PHE A 87 8.06 -2.79 -3.62
C PHE A 87 7.02 -3.26 -4.65
N LEU A 88 6.14 -2.35 -5.11
CA LEU A 88 5.13 -2.68 -6.11
C LEU A 88 5.76 -3.10 -7.44
N ALA A 89 6.81 -2.40 -7.89
CA ALA A 89 7.53 -2.74 -9.12
C ALA A 89 8.16 -4.14 -9.02
N PHE A 90 8.79 -4.46 -7.89
CA PHE A 90 9.33 -5.79 -7.63
C PHE A 90 8.24 -6.86 -7.67
N LEU A 91 7.12 -6.65 -6.96
CA LEU A 91 6.00 -7.60 -6.96
C LEU A 91 5.37 -7.79 -8.33
N LEU A 92 5.30 -6.73 -9.15
CA LEU A 92 4.81 -6.80 -10.52
C LEU A 92 5.67 -7.72 -11.38
N VAL A 93 7.01 -7.58 -11.28
CA VAL A 93 7.94 -8.45 -11.99
C VAL A 93 7.84 -9.88 -11.47
N LEU A 94 7.75 -10.06 -10.15
CA LEU A 94 7.60 -11.39 -9.55
C LEU A 94 6.31 -12.08 -10.01
N ALA A 95 5.17 -11.39 -9.97
CA ALA A 95 3.89 -11.91 -10.43
C ALA A 95 3.92 -12.25 -11.92
N PHE A 96 4.56 -11.40 -12.74
CA PHE A 96 4.74 -11.67 -14.16
C PHE A 96 5.60 -12.90 -14.44
N ARG A 97 6.70 -13.09 -13.69
CA ARG A 97 7.54 -14.29 -13.76
C ARG A 97 6.77 -15.54 -13.32
N ALA A 98 6.05 -15.47 -12.21
CA ALA A 98 5.23 -16.56 -11.71
C ALA A 98 4.15 -16.98 -12.72
N TYR A 99 3.49 -16.01 -13.36
CA TYR A 99 2.52 -16.30 -14.41
C TYR A 99 3.14 -17.00 -15.62
N GLN A 100 4.36 -16.62 -16.03
CA GLN A 100 5.05 -17.29 -17.14
C GLN A 100 5.44 -18.74 -16.82
N GLU A 101 5.79 -19.02 -15.57
CA GLU A 101 6.23 -20.35 -15.15
C GLU A 101 5.05 -21.27 -14.85
N LEU A 102 4.00 -20.75 -14.19
CA LEU A 102 2.85 -21.52 -13.72
C LEU A 102 1.68 -21.53 -14.70
N GLY A 103 1.61 -20.55 -15.61
CA GLY A 103 0.51 -20.41 -16.58
C GLY A 103 -0.84 -20.02 -15.97
N THR A 104 -0.88 -19.68 -14.67
CA THR A 104 -2.08 -19.28 -13.93
C THR A 104 -1.78 -18.08 -13.05
N ASP A 105 -2.78 -17.24 -12.83
CA ASP A 105 -2.77 -16.14 -11.87
C ASP A 105 -3.77 -16.35 -10.72
N ASP A 106 -4.40 -17.53 -10.64
CA ASP A 106 -5.19 -17.99 -9.50
C ASP A 106 -4.26 -18.63 -8.46
N THR A 107 -4.15 -17.99 -7.30
CA THR A 107 -3.36 -18.45 -6.16
C THR A 107 -3.72 -19.86 -5.67
N ASN A 108 -4.96 -20.33 -5.85
CA ASN A 108 -5.34 -21.69 -5.49
C ASN A 108 -4.72 -22.76 -6.40
N GLU A 109 -4.39 -22.40 -7.63
CA GLU A 109 -3.80 -23.30 -8.63
C GLU A 109 -2.26 -23.26 -8.58
N MET A 110 -1.66 -22.32 -7.83
CA MET A 110 -0.21 -22.18 -7.65
C MET A 110 0.38 -23.23 -6.68
N ARG A 111 0.22 -24.51 -7.00
CA ARG A 111 0.44 -25.64 -6.07
C ARG A 111 1.72 -26.45 -6.31
N VAL A 112 2.79 -25.84 -6.82
CA VAL A 112 4.05 -26.55 -7.11
C VAL A 112 4.61 -27.32 -5.90
N ALA A 113 4.48 -26.74 -4.70
CA ALA A 113 4.94 -27.37 -3.46
C ALA A 113 3.96 -28.41 -2.88
N GLU A 114 2.67 -28.35 -3.22
CA GLU A 114 1.62 -29.24 -2.70
C GLU A 114 0.69 -29.75 -3.82
N PRO A 115 1.16 -30.62 -4.71
CA PRO A 115 0.36 -31.13 -5.82
C PRO A 115 -0.92 -31.84 -5.33
N THR A 116 -2.03 -31.66 -6.04
CA THR A 116 -3.25 -32.42 -5.78
C THR A 116 -3.03 -33.89 -6.13
N GLY A 117 -3.08 -34.77 -5.13
CA GLY A 117 -3.03 -36.23 -5.34
C GLY A 117 -1.92 -36.96 -4.60
N ASP A 118 -1.06 -36.24 -3.88
CA ASP A 118 -0.01 -36.89 -3.08
C ASP A 118 -0.60 -37.58 -1.84
N VAL A 119 -0.05 -38.75 -1.50
CA VAL A 119 -0.51 -39.50 -0.32
C VAL A 119 -0.12 -38.69 0.91
N ARG A 120 -1.12 -38.13 1.62
CA ARG A 120 -0.87 -37.37 2.84
C ARG A 120 -0.01 -38.21 3.79
N PRO A 121 1.00 -37.62 4.44
CA PRO A 121 1.81 -38.35 5.41
C PRO A 121 0.87 -39.00 6.44
N PRO A 122 1.18 -40.23 6.88
CA PRO A 122 0.30 -40.98 7.78
C PRO A 122 -0.02 -40.12 9.01
N GLN A 123 -1.31 -39.82 9.21
CA GLN A 123 -1.80 -39.01 10.33
C GLN A 123 -1.89 -39.82 11.64
N GLY A 124 -1.14 -40.91 11.75
CA GLY A 124 -1.12 -41.78 12.93
C GLY A 124 0.12 -41.52 13.78
N TYR A 125 -0.10 -41.06 15.00
CA TYR A 125 0.69 -41.51 16.15
C TYR A 125 -0.13 -42.57 16.88
#